data_AF-A0A6I5HX04-F1
#
_entry.id   AF-A0A6I5HX04-F1
#
_cell.length_a   1.000
_cell.length_b   1.000
_cell.length_c   1.000
_cell.angle_alpha   90.00
_cell.angle_beta   90.00
_cell.angle_gamma   90.00
#
_symmetry.space_group_name_H-M   'P 1'
#
loop_
_entity.id
_entity.type
_entity.pdbx_description
1 polymer ?
#
loop_
_entity_poly.entity_id
_entity_poly.type
_entity_poly.pdbx_seq_one_letter_code
_entity_poly.pdbx_strand_id
1 'polypeptide(L)' 'MDQPTTHLNLSIPARMIRRGDEFTLHRRTRVAAGSPGVGEYGSAVVPLEGGGAAWLSKDAFIDVRRPVRNTPCATA' A
#
# COMPACT_ATOMS: atom_id res chain seq x y z
N MET A 1 5.74 -16.86 -18.99
CA MET A 1 5.31 -17.62 -17.81
C MET A 1 5.00 -16.60 -16.72
N ASP A 2 3.74 -16.16 -16.65
CA ASP A 2 3.25 -15.26 -15.61
C ASP A 2 3.22 -16.02 -14.29
N GLN A 3 4.13 -15.70 -13.37
CA GLN A 3 4.09 -16.25 -12.02
C GLN A 3 2.78 -15.80 -11.34
N PRO A 4 2.09 -16.67 -10.59
CA PRO A 4 0.92 -16.25 -9.84
C PRO A 4 1.35 -15.23 -8.78
N THR A 5 0.95 -13.97 -8.97
CA THR A 5 1.13 -12.93 -7.96
C THR A 5 0.25 -13.29 -6.77
N THR A 6 0.83 -13.88 -5.73
CA THR A 6 0.12 -14.07 -4.47
C THR A 6 -0.12 -12.69 -3.85
N HIS A 7 -1.34 -12.45 -3.38
CA HIS A 7 -1.68 -11.20 -2.68
C HIS A 7 -1.87 -11.53 -1.21
N LEU A 8 -1.21 -10.77 -0.33
CA LEU A 8 -1.42 -10.84 1.10
C LEU A 8 -2.39 -9.74 1.51
N ASN A 9 -3.48 -10.13 2.16
CA ASN A 9 -4.37 -9.20 2.83
C ASN A 9 -3.82 -8.92 4.23
N LEU A 10 -3.50 -7.66 4.50
CA LEU A 10 -2.89 -7.23 5.75
C LEU A 10 -3.66 -6.02 6.27
N SER A 11 -3.94 -5.99 7.57
CA SER A 11 -4.41 -4.77 8.24
C SER A 11 -3.21 -4.11 8.90
N ILE A 12 -2.78 -2.97 8.35
CA ILE A 12 -1.58 -2.25 8.81
C ILE A 12 -1.90 -0.78 9.02
N PRO A 13 -1.19 -0.06 9.90
CA PRO A 13 -1.34 1.38 10.02
C PRO A 13 -0.94 2.07 8.70
N ALA A 14 -1.60 3.17 8.35
CA ALA A 14 -1.41 3.88 7.09
C ALA A 14 0.05 4.27 6.81
N ARG A 15 0.84 4.54 7.86
CA ARG A 15 2.30 4.81 7.77
C ARG A 15 3.14 3.64 7.24
N MET A 16 2.60 2.41 7.26
CA MET A 16 3.29 1.19 6.80
C MET A 16 2.92 0.79 5.36
N ILE A 17 2.06 1.58 4.70
CA ILE A 17 1.72 1.40 3.29
C ILE A 17 3.00 1.47 2.46
N ARG A 18 3.10 0.59 1.46
CA ARG A 18 4.22 0.52 0.52
C ARG A 18 3.73 0.72 -0.90
N ARG A 19 4.66 1.10 -1.78
CA ARG A 19 4.38 1.15 -3.22
C ARG A 19 3.83 -0.20 -3.71
N GLY A 20 2.76 -0.13 -4.50
CA GLY A 20 2.07 -1.29 -5.03
C GLY A 20 1.03 -1.91 -4.10
N ASP A 21 0.89 -1.42 -2.86
CA ASP A 21 -0.21 -1.83 -2.00
C ASP A 21 -1.54 -1.28 -2.56
N GLU A 22 -2.52 -2.17 -2.67
CA GLU A 22 -3.89 -1.82 -3.03
C GLU A 22 -4.73 -1.67 -1.77
N PHE A 23 -5.50 -0.59 -1.65
CA PHE A 23 -6.38 -0.37 -0.51
C PHE A 23 -7.67 0.33 -0.93
N THR A 24 -8.72 0.16 -0.13
CA THR A 24 -10.01 0.79 -0.40
C THR A 24 -10.07 2.16 0.28
N LEU A 25 -10.20 3.21 -0.52
CA LEU A 25 -10.40 4.58 -0.05
C LEU A 25 -11.69 5.16 -0.64
N HIS A 26 -12.60 5.65 0.21
CA HIS A 26 -13.90 6.18 -0.20
C HIS A 26 -14.65 5.25 -1.18
N ARG A 27 -14.70 3.95 -0.87
CA ARG A 27 -15.33 2.89 -1.69
C ARG A 27 -14.68 2.68 -3.07
N ARG A 28 -13.48 3.21 -3.31
CA ARG A 28 -12.70 2.96 -4.52
C ARG A 28 -11.40 2.25 -4.17
N THR A 29 -11.06 1.21 -4.91
CA THR A 29 -9.72 0.60 -4.84
C THR A 29 -8.70 1.59 -5.39
N ARG A 30 -7.66 1.86 -4.61
CA ARG A 30 -6.55 2.73 -4.97
C ARG A 30 -5.25 1.97 -4.78
N VAL A 31 -4.27 2.27 -5.63
CA VAL A 31 -2.93 1.70 -5.57
C VAL A 31 -1.98 2.78 -5.09
N ALA A 32 -1.18 2.46 -4.08
CA ALA A 32 -0.11 3.33 -3.61
C ALA A 32 1.01 3.43 -4.67
N ALA A 33 1.28 4.64 -5.16
CA ALA A 33 2.42 4.92 -6.03
C ALA A 33 3.76 4.92 -5.28
N GLY A 34 3.74 5.02 -3.96
CA GLY A 34 4.94 5.23 -3.15
C GLY A 34 4.68 5.00 -1.66
N SER A 35 5.75 5.13 -0.88
CA SER A 35 5.67 5.15 0.58
C SER A 35 4.97 6.43 1.07
N PRO A 36 4.25 6.37 2.20
CA PRO A 36 3.63 7.54 2.79
C PRO A 36 4.68 8.57 3.21
N GLY A 37 4.44 9.83 2.84
CA GLY A 37 5.12 10.97 3.42
C GLY A 37 4.52 11.38 4.76
N VAL A 38 5.24 12.22 5.51
CA VAL A 38 4.74 12.84 6.74
C VAL A 38 3.85 14.02 6.35
N GLY A 39 2.58 13.94 6.69
CA GLY A 39 1.62 15.04 6.60
C GLY A 39 1.52 15.81 7.90
N GLU A 40 0.82 16.94 7.84
CA GLU A 40 0.54 17.77 9.02
C GLU A 40 -0.30 17.00 10.06
N TYR A 41 -0.13 17.36 11.33
CA TYR A 41 -0.87 16.83 12.49
C TYR A 41 -0.84 15.29 12.64
N GLY A 42 0.23 14.63 12.16
CA GLY A 42 0.34 13.18 12.25
C GLY A 42 -0.46 12.42 11.20
N SER A 43 -0.71 13.05 10.06
CA SER A 43 -1.27 12.38 8.88
C SER A 43 -0.17 11.66 8.09
N ALA A 44 -0.50 10.54 7.48
CA ALA A 44 0.29 9.87 6.44
C ALA A 44 -0.26 10.28 5.08
N VAL A 45 0.60 10.82 4.22
CA VAL A 45 0.25 11.24 2.86
C VAL A 45 0.73 10.18 1.88
N VAL A 46 -0.19 9.35 1.39
CA VAL A 46 0.13 8.25 0.48
C VAL A 46 -0.07 8.71 -0.97
N PRO A 47 0.97 8.81 -1.80
CA PRO A 47 0.80 9.12 -3.21
C PRO A 47 0.10 7.98 -3.95
N LEU A 48 -0.80 8.29 -4.89
CA LEU A 48 -1.60 7.29 -5.62
C LEU A 48 -1.19 7.19 -7.11
N GLU A 49 -1.24 6.00 -7.71
CA GLU A 49 -0.84 5.80 -9.12
C GLU A 49 -1.75 6.54 -10.11
N GLY A 50 -3.02 6.79 -9.75
CA GLY A 50 -3.96 7.56 -10.57
C GLY A 50 -3.84 9.08 -10.43
N GLY A 51 -2.77 9.58 -9.80
CA GLY A 51 -2.62 10.99 -9.45
C GLY A 51 -3.29 11.36 -8.13
N GLY A 52 -2.76 12.40 -7.49
CA GLY A 52 -3.18 12.85 -6.16
C GLY A 52 -2.55 12.05 -5.02
N ALA A 53 -3.01 12.33 -3.80
CA ALA A 53 -2.56 11.65 -2.59
C ALA A 53 -3.73 11.37 -1.66
N ALA A 54 -3.67 10.24 -0.97
CA ALA A 54 -4.57 9.90 0.11
C ALA A 54 -4.02 10.46 1.42
N TRP A 55 -4.85 11.24 2.12
CA TRP A 55 -4.54 11.77 3.44
C TRP A 55 -5.23 10.89 4.48
N LEU A 56 -4.42 10.21 5.29
CA LEU A 56 -4.88 9.20 6.23
C LEU A 56 -4.27 9.49 7.60
N SER A 57 -4.94 9.16 8.69
CA SER A 57 -4.29 9.22 10.01
C SER A 57 -3.17 8.18 10.06
N LYS A 58 -1.96 8.55 10.46
CA LYS A 58 -0.77 7.67 10.38
C LYS A 58 -0.94 6.33 11.11
N ASP A 59 -1.74 6.32 12.17
CA ASP A 59 -2.00 5.16 13.03
C ASP A 59 -3.37 4.51 12.76
N ALA A 60 -4.14 5.01 11.78
CA ALA A 60 -5.36 4.34 11.34
C ALA A 60 -4.99 3.05 10.61
N PHE A 61 -5.57 1.94 11.04
CA PHE A 61 -5.42 0.65 10.39
C PHE A 61 -6.23 0.62 9.09
N ILE A 62 -5.58 0.17 8.02
CA ILE A 62 -6.15 0.05 6.69
C ILE A 62 -5.86 -1.35 6.18
N ASP A 63 -6.90 -1.97 5.62
CA ASP A 63 -6.78 -3.22 4.90
C ASP A 63 -6.12 -2.96 3.55
N VAL A 64 -4.90 -3.48 3.43
CA VAL A 64 -4.11 -3.47 2.20
C VAL A 64 -4.05 -4.86 1.60
N ARG A 65 -4.11 -4.93 0.28
CA ARG A 65 -3.75 -6.10 -0.52
C ARG A 65 -2.37 -5.83 -1.10
N ARG A 66 -1.39 -6.52 -0.56
CA ARG A 66 0.01 -6.38 -0.95
C ARG A 66 0.36 -7.47 -1.96
N PRO A 67 0.82 -7.14 -3.17
CA PRO A 67 1.37 -8.14 -4.08
C PRO A 67 2.70 -8.63 -3.49
N VAL A 68 2.75 -9.90 -3.10
CA VAL A 68 4.00 -10.57 -2.79
C VAL A 68 4.47 -11.27 -4.05
N ARG A 69 5.52 -10.72 -4.65
CA ARG A 69 6.25 -11.45 -5.67
C ARG A 69 6.91 -12.63 -4.97
N ASN A 70 6.37 -13.82 -5.19
CA ASN A 70 7.00 -15.07 -4.79
C ASN A 70 8.24 -15.28 -5.65
N THR A 71 9.27 -14.46 -5.43
CA THR A 71 10.58 -14.69 -6.01
C THR A 71 11.10 -15.90 -5.26
N PRO A 72 11.21 -17.10 -5.87
CA PRO A 72 11.97 -18.16 -5.22
C PRO A 72 13.34 -17.53 -4.97
N CYS A 73 13.73 -17.43 -3.70
CA CYS A 73 15.07 -17.01 -3.35
C CYS A 73 15.97 -18.14 -3.85
N ALA A 74 16.42 -18.03 -5.10
CA ALA A 74 17.46 -18.88 -5.63
C ALA A 74 18.74 -18.42 -4.91
N THR A 75 19.02 -19.08 -3.78
CA THR A 75 20.33 -19.06 -3.16
C THR A 75 21.31 -19.59 -4.21
N ALA A 76 22.24 -18.75 -4.66
CA ALA A 76 23.43 -19.15 -5.39
C ALA A 76 24.61 -19.16 -4.43
#